data_AF-A0A7C9LCC4-F1
#
_entry.id   AF-A0A7C9LCC4-F1
#
_cell.length_a   1.000
_cell.length_b   1.000
_cell.length_c   1.000
_cell.angle_alpha   90.00
_cell.angle_beta   90.00
_cell.angle_gamma   90.00
#
_symmetry.space_group_name_H-M   'P 1'
#
loop_
_entity.id
_entity.type
_entity.pdbx_description
1 polymer ?
#
loop_
_entity_poly.entity_id
_entity_poly.type
_entity_poly.pdbx_seq_one_letter_code
_entity_poly.pdbx_strand_id
1 'polypeptide(L)'
;MSSATKRKTSLTLDVETLDRARELGINVSAVAEAALVDAVSEMRRKKWRDENADAFARQSEWHERNGHPLADIMTTPGSASWKP
;
A
#
# COMPACT_ATOMS: atom_id res chain seq x y z
N MET A 1 -20.86 14.68 2.46
CA MET A 1 -20.20 13.95 1.37
C MET A 1 -19.41 14.98 0.56
N SER A 2 -18.13 15.19 0.86
CA SER A 2 -17.34 16.20 0.16
C SER A 2 -17.09 15.70 -1.26
N SER A 3 -17.66 16.36 -2.26
CA SER A 3 -17.33 16.13 -3.67
C SER A 3 -15.84 16.41 -3.84
N ALA A 4 -15.02 15.36 -3.90
CA ALA A 4 -13.61 15.50 -4.16
C ALA A 4 -13.46 16.20 -5.52
N THR A 5 -12.92 17.42 -5.50
CA THR A 5 -12.75 18.24 -6.71
C THR A 5 -11.77 17.53 -7.64
N LYS A 6 -12.27 16.88 -8.69
CA LYS A 6 -11.43 16.22 -9.69
C LYS A 6 -10.72 17.27 -10.53
N ARG A 7 -9.40 17.16 -10.65
CA ARG A 7 -8.60 18.02 -11.53
C ARG A 7 -8.41 17.31 -12.88
N LYS A 8 -8.85 17.95 -13.97
CA LYS A 8 -8.59 17.47 -15.32
C LYS A 8 -7.08 17.51 -15.58
N THR A 9 -6.52 16.38 -16.00
CA THR A 9 -5.10 16.22 -16.35
C THR A 9 -5.03 15.53 -17.71
N SER A 10 -4.23 16.07 -18.63
CA SER A 10 -3.93 15.43 -19.92
C SER A 10 -2.72 14.51 -19.78
N LEU A 11 -2.84 13.29 -20.28
CA LEU A 11 -1.76 12.30 -20.35
C LEU A 11 -1.66 11.73 -21.76
N THR A 12 -0.45 11.33 -22.15
CA THR A 12 -0.19 10.68 -23.44
C THR A 12 -0.12 9.17 -23.21
N LEU A 13 -0.91 8.42 -23.98
CA LEU A 13 -0.93 6.96 -23.98
C LEU A 13 -0.77 6.46 -25.41
N ASP A 14 -0.45 5.18 -25.53
CA ASP A 14 -0.39 4.48 -26.81
C ASP A 14 -1.75 4.54 -27.53
N VAL A 15 -1.70 4.83 -28.83
CA VAL A 15 -2.89 5.07 -29.66
C VAL A 15 -3.66 3.77 -29.90
N GLU A 16 -2.95 2.69 -30.21
CA GLU A 16 -3.56 1.38 -30.47
C GLU A 16 -4.31 0.87 -29.23
N THR A 17 -3.72 1.05 -28.05
CA THR A 17 -4.34 0.71 -26.77
C THR A 17 -5.58 1.55 -26.48
N LEU A 18 -5.55 2.86 -26.77
CA LEU A 18 -6.70 3.74 -26.58
C LEU A 18 -7.85 3.38 -27.52
N ASP A 19 -7.56 3.09 -28.78
CA ASP A 19 -8.59 2.71 -29.75
C ASP A 19 -9.19 1.34 -29.40
N ARG A 20 -8.36 0.38 -28.98
CA ARG A 20 -8.87 -0.91 -28.49
C ARG A 20 -9.72 -0.76 -27.24
N ALA A 21 -9.34 0.12 -26.31
CA ALA A 21 -10.13 0.40 -25.12
C ALA A 21 -11.49 1.02 -25.48
N ARG A 22 -11.53 1.92 -26.48
CA ARG A 22 -12.78 2.51 -26.98
C ARG A 22 -13.68 1.47 -27.64
N GLU A 23 -13.14 0.59 -28.49
CA GLU A 23 -13.87 -0.51 -29.12
C GLU A 23 -14.53 -1.44 -28.08
N LEU A 24 -13.85 -1.66 -26.96
CA LEU A 24 -14.31 -2.51 -25.87
C LEU A 24 -15.19 -1.76 -24.85
N GLY A 25 -15.47 -0.47 -25.04
CA GLY A 25 -16.27 0.34 -24.12
C GLY A 25 -15.61 0.59 -22.76
N ILE A 26 -14.28 0.49 -22.68
CA ILE A 26 -13.54 0.69 -21.43
C ILE A 26 -13.46 2.18 -21.09
N ASN A 27 -13.82 2.51 -19.85
CA ASN A 27 -13.66 3.86 -19.33
C ASN A 27 -12.21 4.11 -18.91
N VAL A 28 -11.39 4.59 -19.85
CA VAL A 28 -9.96 4.87 -19.66
C VAL A 28 -9.69 5.77 -18.45
N SER A 29 -10.53 6.78 -18.22
CA SER A 29 -10.35 7.70 -17.08
C SER A 29 -10.55 6.99 -15.74
N ALA A 30 -11.54 6.09 -15.64
CA ALA A 30 -11.76 5.31 -14.41
C ALA A 30 -10.61 4.32 -14.15
N VAL A 31 -10.11 3.66 -15.20
CA VAL A 31 -8.96 2.74 -15.09
C VAL A 31 -7.69 3.51 -14.67
N ALA A 32 -7.43 4.66 -15.28
CA ALA A 32 -6.29 5.49 -14.92
C ALA A 32 -6.38 6.02 -13.48
N GLU A 33 -7.58 6.41 -13.02
CA GLU A 33 -7.82 6.85 -11.64
C GLU A 33 -7.53 5.72 -10.64
N ALA A 34 -8.05 4.51 -10.88
CA ALA A 34 -7.80 3.35 -10.03
C ALA A 34 -6.30 3.01 -9.95
N ALA A 35 -5.64 2.89 -11.11
CA ALA A 35 -4.21 2.59 -11.18
C ALA A 35 -3.36 3.64 -10.45
N LEU A 36 -3.72 4.92 -10.57
CA LEU A 36 -3.02 6.00 -9.88
C LEU A 36 -3.21 5.95 -8.37
N VAL A 37 -4.42 5.66 -7.88
CA VAL A 37 -4.71 5.50 -6.45
C VAL A 37 -3.88 4.37 -5.84
N ASP A 38 -3.80 3.23 -6.54
CA ASP A 38 -3.02 2.08 -6.10
C ASP A 38 -1.53 2.40 -6.04
N ALA A 39 -0.98 2.97 -7.11
CA ALA A 39 0.43 3.35 -7.19
C ALA A 39 0.81 4.38 -6.10
N VAL A 40 -0.03 5.40 -5.87
CA VAL A 40 0.20 6.39 -4.80
C VAL A 40 0.17 5.73 -3.43
N SER A 41 -0.77 4.82 -3.19
CA SER A 41 -0.91 4.14 -1.90
C SER A 41 0.27 3.21 -1.62
N GLU A 42 0.75 2.50 -2.64
CA GLU A 42 1.97 1.68 -2.55
C GLU A 42 3.19 2.52 -2.23
N MET A 43 3.40 3.62 -2.96
CA MET A 43 4.55 4.50 -2.74
C MET A 43 4.52 5.15 -1.35
N ARG A 44 3.34 5.55 -0.86
CA ARG A 44 3.18 6.03 0.52
C ARG A 44 3.55 4.96 1.54
N ARG A 45 3.09 3.72 1.34
CA ARG A 45 3.40 2.60 2.23
C ARG A 45 4.89 2.29 2.23
N LYS A 46 5.55 2.33 1.07
CA LYS A 46 6.99 2.16 0.95
C LYS A 46 7.73 3.26 1.72
N LYS A 47 7.41 4.52 1.44
CA LYS A 47 8.01 5.67 2.13
C LYS A 47 7.85 5.58 3.65
N TRP A 48 6.66 5.24 4.11
CA TRP A 48 6.40 5.08 5.54
C TRP A 48 7.24 3.95 6.16
N ARG A 49 7.38 2.80 5.48
CA ARG A 49 8.24 1.71 5.97
C ARG A 49 9.70 2.16 6.07
N ASP A 50 10.20 2.88 5.07
CA ASP A 50 11.57 3.39 5.06
C ASP A 50 11.79 4.39 6.21
N GLU A 51 10.84 5.30 6.44
CA GLU A 51 10.87 6.28 7.55
C GLU A 51 10.80 5.63 8.94
N ASN A 52 10.16 4.47 9.06
CA ASN A 52 9.94 3.78 10.33
C ASN A 52 10.90 2.59 10.54
N ALA A 53 11.82 2.33 9.59
CA ALA A 53 12.74 1.20 9.66
C ALA A 53 13.55 1.20 10.96
N ASP A 54 14.08 2.36 11.37
CA ASP A 54 14.85 2.51 12.61
C ASP A 54 13.99 2.31 13.87
N ALA A 55 12.70 2.67 13.81
CA ALA A 55 11.78 2.43 14.92
C ALA A 55 11.51 0.94 15.11
N PHE A 56 11.30 0.21 14.01
CA PHE A 56 11.15 -1.24 14.04
C PHE A 56 12.43 -1.94 14.48
N ALA A 57 13.60 -1.52 14.01
CA ALA A 57 14.88 -2.08 14.43
C ALA A 57 15.09 -1.94 15.95
N ARG A 58 14.89 -0.73 16.48
CA ARG A 58 14.97 -0.48 17.93
C ARG A 58 13.97 -1.29 18.74
N GLN A 59 12.76 -1.47 18.21
CA GLN A 59 11.74 -2.29 18.86
C GLN A 59 12.14 -3.77 18.89
N SER A 60 12.67 -4.30 17.78
CA SER A 60 13.19 -5.68 17.71
C SER A 60 14.34 -5.90 18.69
N GLU A 61 15.33 -5.01 18.71
CA GLU A 61 16.45 -5.07 19.67
C GLU A 61 15.96 -5.02 21.13
N TRP A 62 14.92 -4.23 21.41
CA TRP A 62 14.33 -4.18 22.74
C TRP A 62 13.63 -5.51 23.08
N HIS A 63 12.87 -6.11 22.16
CA HIS A 63 12.22 -7.41 22.37
C HIS A 63 13.24 -8.54 22.58
N GLU A 64 14.35 -8.55 21.84
CA GLU A 64 15.42 -9.55 22.01
C GLU A 64 16.04 -9.47 23.41
N ARG A 65 16.20 -8.26 23.94
CA ARG A 65 16.81 -8.02 25.25
C ARG A 65 15.86 -8.25 26.43
N ASN A 66 14.58 -7.94 26.27
CA ASN A 66 13.62 -7.88 27.38
C ASN A 66 12.54 -8.97 27.30
N GLY A 67 12.52 -9.76 26.24
CA GLY A 67 11.41 -10.64 25.90
C GLY A 67 10.21 -9.86 25.34
N HIS A 68 9.24 -10.60 24.79
CA HIS A 68 8.02 -9.99 24.27
C HIS A 68 7.09 -9.61 25.44
N PRO A 69 6.60 -8.36 25.56
CA PRO A 69 5.79 -7.90 26.71
C PRO A 69 4.49 -8.68 26.92
N LEU A 70 3.97 -9.29 25.86
CA LEU A 70 2.73 -10.06 25.87
C LEU A 70 2.97 -11.58 25.83
N ALA A 71 4.22 -12.04 26.04
CA ALA A 71 4.57 -13.46 25.94
C ALA A 71 3.65 -14.36 26.78
N ASP A 72 3.28 -13.92 27.98
CA ASP A 72 2.49 -14.68 28.94
C ASP A 72 1.02 -14.90 28.50
N ILE A 73 0.48 -14.02 27.65
CA ILE A 73 -0.92 -14.08 27.18
C ILE A 73 -1.04 -14.49 25.71
N MET A 74 0.08 -14.60 24.99
CA MET A 74 0.13 -15.00 23.58
C MET A 74 -0.04 -16.51 23.35
N THR A 75 -0.45 -17.29 24.35
CA THR A 75 -0.75 -18.73 24.29
C THR A 75 -1.98 -19.12 23.43
N THR A 76 -2.35 -18.29 22.45
CA THR A 76 -3.39 -18.54 21.45
C THR A 76 -2.71 -19.09 20.17
N PRO A 77 -3.38 -19.89 19.31
CA PRO A 77 -2.72 -20.65 18.22
C PRO A 77 -1.86 -19.84 17.23
N GLY A 78 -1.97 -18.51 17.21
CA GLY A 78 -1.12 -17.61 16.43
C GLY A 78 0.35 -17.55 16.89
N SER A 79 0.67 -17.94 18.13
CA SER A 79 2.06 -17.97 18.62
C SER A 79 2.95 -18.96 17.85
N ALA A 80 2.38 -20.04 17.31
CA ALA A 80 3.11 -20.99 16.47
C ALA A 80 3.44 -20.44 15.06
N SER A 81 2.76 -19.37 14.62
CA SER A 81 2.96 -18.74 13.31
C SER A 81 4.01 -17.62 13.32
N TRP A 82 4.41 -17.16 14.51
CA TRP A 82 5.48 -16.18 14.69
C TRP A 82 6.84 -16.90 14.67
N LYS A 83 7.59 -16.76 13.58
CA LYS A 83 9.02 -17.09 13.54
C LYS A 83 9.81 -15.78 13.56
N PRO A 84 10.81 -15.64 14.46
CA PRO A 84 11.69 -14.48 14.45
C PRO A 84 12.46 -14.35 13.13
#